data_AF-A0A7W9SRK6-F1
#
_entry.id   AF-A0A7W9SRK6-F1
#
_cell.length_a   1.000
_cell.length_b   1.000
_cell.length_c   1.000
_cell.angle_alpha   90.00
_cell.angle_beta   90.00
_cell.angle_gamma   90.00
#
_symmetry.space_group_name_H-M   'P 1'
#
loop_
_entity.id
_entity.type
_entity.pdbx_description
1 polymer ?
#
loop_
_entity_poly.entity_id
_entity_poly.type
_entity_poly.pdbx_seq_one_letter_code
_entity_poly.pdbx_strand_id
1 'polypeptide(L)'
;MNQAWLEHDGQTYWASGPEGLAPETAVSRLVQGIYEHYPEQARALVRNRIYLSGGKTPFCDGMIRVAAKRCTEIPDNECLGLTGRRAPACPTDSRELPSLLPARLADFSVPTLSLAEAFALCNQLEAEIPRHDSERYKADRPVAALVLDREGKLLGQGINSGSRNRTRHAEMEAIRDAWAKTGQRLPAGATLISTLKPCRMCAALAWWFCDNPAQLTVLYRDFDPGPHGRATILDVGTADRLRWATPEQHALEIQHQGFTTKA
;
A
#
# COMPACT_ATOMS: atom_id res chain seq x y z
N MET A 1 -17.15 13.26 6.43
CA MET A 1 -15.93 12.46 6.71
C MET A 1 -16.12 11.12 6.04
N ASN A 2 -15.17 10.68 5.19
CA ASN A 2 -15.32 9.44 4.43
C ASN A 2 -15.34 8.26 5.39
N GLN A 3 -16.25 7.31 5.20
CA GLN A 3 -16.37 6.12 6.04
C GLN A 3 -16.45 4.89 5.16
N ALA A 4 -15.88 3.79 5.64
CA ALA A 4 -16.03 2.48 5.04
C ALA A 4 -16.55 1.49 6.07
N TRP A 5 -17.45 0.61 5.66
CA TRP A 5 -17.94 -0.45 6.53
C TRP A 5 -18.33 -1.70 5.77
N LEU A 6 -18.47 -2.80 6.50
CA LEU A 6 -19.08 -4.02 6.03
C LEU A 6 -19.92 -4.65 7.14
N GLU A 7 -20.86 -5.49 6.74
CA GLU A 7 -21.72 -6.25 7.65
C GLU A 7 -21.44 -7.74 7.51
N HIS A 8 -21.40 -8.42 8.66
CA HIS A 8 -21.26 -9.87 8.75
C HIS A 8 -21.94 -10.34 10.03
N ASP A 9 -22.81 -11.34 9.94
CA ASP A 9 -23.50 -11.97 11.07
C ASP A 9 -24.15 -10.98 12.07
N GLY A 10 -24.82 -9.95 11.54
CA GLY A 10 -25.51 -8.93 12.35
C GLY A 10 -24.59 -7.93 13.04
N GLN A 11 -23.30 -7.94 12.73
CA GLN A 11 -22.30 -6.99 13.21
C GLN A 11 -21.80 -6.08 12.09
N THR A 12 -21.62 -4.80 12.41
CA THR A 12 -21.06 -3.80 11.50
C THR A 12 -19.64 -3.45 11.89
N TYR A 13 -18.71 -3.69 10.97
CA TYR A 13 -17.29 -3.33 11.09
C TYR A 13 -17.07 -2.06 10.30
N TRP A 14 -16.49 -1.03 10.89
CA TRP A 14 -16.38 0.28 10.24
C TRP A 14 -15.07 1.00 10.58
N ALA A 15 -14.66 1.90 9.67
CA ALA A 15 -13.55 2.82 9.89
C ALA A 15 -13.85 4.18 9.23
N SER A 16 -13.43 5.26 9.89
CA SER A 16 -13.37 6.59 9.27
C SER A 16 -12.05 6.78 8.55
N GLY A 17 -12.09 7.53 7.44
CA GLY A 17 -10.90 8.05 6.79
C GLY A 17 -10.11 9.00 7.71
N PRO A 18 -8.84 9.27 7.38
CA PRO A 18 -8.02 10.22 8.12
C PRO A 18 -8.59 11.65 8.02
N GLU A 19 -8.30 12.47 9.03
CA GLU A 19 -8.50 13.92 8.94
C GLU A 19 -7.30 14.53 8.20
N GLY A 20 -7.53 15.05 6.99
CA GLY A 20 -6.48 15.63 6.15
C GLY A 20 -5.72 14.60 5.29
N LEU A 21 -4.48 14.93 4.92
CA LEU A 21 -3.63 14.08 4.09
C LEU A 21 -3.02 12.96 4.93
N ALA A 22 -3.09 11.72 4.43
CA ALA A 22 -2.40 10.56 4.97
C ALA A 22 -2.33 9.45 3.91
N PRO A 23 -1.41 8.48 4.00
CA PRO A 23 -1.29 7.37 3.05
C PRO A 23 -2.38 6.30 3.25
N GLU A 24 -3.53 6.70 3.79
CA GLU A 24 -4.61 5.83 4.23
C GLU A 24 -5.96 6.36 3.73
N THR A 25 -6.91 5.45 3.54
CA THR A 25 -8.30 5.76 3.24
C THR A 25 -9.21 5.08 4.26
N ALA A 26 -10.49 5.42 4.27
CA ALA A 26 -11.46 4.69 5.08
C ALA A 26 -11.47 3.19 4.75
N VAL A 27 -11.33 2.83 3.47
CA VAL A 27 -11.23 1.43 3.00
C VAL A 27 -9.96 0.78 3.50
N SER A 28 -8.80 1.43 3.39
CA SER A 28 -7.54 0.83 3.84
C SER A 28 -7.54 0.60 5.34
N ARG A 29 -8.05 1.57 6.12
CA ARG A 29 -8.19 1.45 7.58
C ARG A 29 -9.12 0.29 7.93
N LEU A 30 -10.32 0.22 7.33
CA LEU A 30 -11.24 -0.91 7.56
C LEU A 30 -10.58 -2.27 7.30
N VAL A 31 -9.94 -2.43 6.14
CA VAL A 31 -9.33 -3.72 5.76
C VAL A 31 -8.15 -4.05 6.67
N GLN A 32 -7.28 -3.08 6.97
CA GLN A 32 -6.15 -3.27 7.86
C GLN A 32 -6.58 -3.63 9.27
N GLY A 33 -7.52 -2.88 9.86
CA GLY A 33 -8.01 -3.14 11.21
C GLY A 33 -8.77 -4.47 11.30
N ILE A 34 -9.41 -4.94 10.22
CA ILE A 34 -9.96 -6.30 10.19
C ILE A 34 -8.86 -7.37 10.29
N TYR A 35 -7.78 -7.23 9.54
CA TYR A 35 -6.65 -8.17 9.63
C TYR A 35 -5.96 -8.12 10.99
N GLU A 36 -5.92 -6.95 11.63
CA GLU A 36 -5.27 -6.74 12.92
C GLU A 36 -6.09 -7.26 14.10
N HIS A 37 -7.39 -6.91 14.16
CA HIS A 37 -8.25 -7.25 15.30
C HIS A 37 -8.96 -8.60 15.15
N TYR A 38 -9.09 -9.11 13.92
CA TYR A 38 -9.83 -10.35 13.62
C TYR A 38 -9.05 -11.29 12.69
N PRO A 39 -7.77 -11.62 12.97
CA PRO A 39 -6.88 -12.30 12.02
C PRO A 39 -7.42 -13.65 11.51
N GLU A 40 -8.10 -14.41 12.36
CA GLU A 40 -8.68 -15.72 12.01
C GLU A 40 -9.90 -15.58 11.07
N GLN A 41 -10.67 -14.51 11.21
CA GLN A 41 -11.90 -14.26 10.44
C GLN A 41 -11.68 -13.29 9.28
N ALA A 42 -10.53 -12.61 9.23
CA ALA A 42 -10.28 -11.48 8.36
C ALA A 42 -10.60 -11.77 6.90
N ARG A 43 -10.20 -12.95 6.41
CA ARG A 43 -10.47 -13.37 5.02
C ARG A 43 -11.96 -13.57 4.75
N ALA A 44 -12.74 -14.05 5.71
CA ALA A 44 -14.18 -14.17 5.56
C ALA A 44 -14.84 -12.78 5.57
N LEU A 45 -14.44 -11.93 6.52
CA LEU A 45 -14.96 -10.58 6.70
C LEU A 45 -14.75 -9.70 5.46
N VAL A 46 -13.51 -9.54 4.98
CA VAL A 46 -13.18 -8.65 3.83
C VAL A 46 -13.74 -9.13 2.48
N ARG A 47 -14.31 -10.34 2.44
CA ARG A 47 -15.03 -10.85 1.24
C ARG A 47 -16.49 -10.44 1.21
N ASN A 48 -17.03 -9.91 2.30
CA ASN A 48 -18.30 -9.22 2.30
C ASN A 48 -18.22 -7.94 1.46
N ARG A 49 -19.38 -7.34 1.18
CA ARG A 49 -19.44 -6.07 0.45
C ARG A 49 -18.99 -4.96 1.38
N ILE A 50 -17.99 -4.20 0.93
CA ILE A 50 -17.61 -2.94 1.55
C ILE A 50 -18.52 -1.85 0.99
N TYR A 51 -19.01 -0.99 1.86
CA TYR A 51 -19.69 0.25 1.49
C TYR A 51 -18.76 1.41 1.83
N LEU A 52 -18.78 2.46 1.02
CA LEU A 52 -17.90 3.62 1.14
C LEU A 52 -18.68 4.92 0.91
N SER A 53 -18.55 5.88 1.81
CA SER A 53 -18.98 7.28 1.60
C SER A 53 -17.80 8.19 1.23
N GLY A 54 -18.09 9.32 0.58
CA GLY A 54 -17.11 10.34 0.24
C GLY A 54 -16.18 10.02 -0.96
N GLY A 55 -16.58 9.06 -1.79
CA GLY A 55 -15.93 8.75 -3.05
C GLY A 55 -14.72 7.80 -2.95
N LYS A 56 -14.55 6.98 -3.98
CA LYS A 56 -13.44 6.03 -4.09
C LYS A 56 -12.19 6.69 -4.68
N THR A 57 -11.03 6.34 -4.13
CA THR A 57 -9.71 6.73 -4.66
C THR A 57 -9.06 5.59 -5.44
N PRO A 58 -7.98 5.83 -6.22
CA PRO A 58 -7.21 4.76 -6.84
C PRO A 58 -6.71 3.74 -5.81
N PHE A 59 -6.25 4.20 -4.65
CA PHE A 59 -5.77 3.32 -3.58
C PHE A 59 -6.90 2.46 -3.00
N CYS A 60 -8.12 2.99 -2.83
CA CYS A 60 -9.28 2.18 -2.47
C CYS A 60 -9.49 1.03 -3.48
N ASP A 61 -9.47 1.32 -4.79
CA ASP A 61 -9.68 0.29 -5.84
C ASP A 61 -8.58 -0.77 -5.81
N GLY A 62 -7.32 -0.36 -5.67
CA GLY A 62 -6.18 -1.25 -5.52
C GLY A 62 -6.30 -2.15 -4.28
N MET A 63 -6.65 -1.57 -3.13
CA MET A 63 -6.92 -2.30 -1.89
C MET A 63 -8.04 -3.33 -2.08
N ILE A 64 -9.16 -2.94 -2.69
CA ILE A 64 -10.30 -3.84 -2.89
C ILE A 64 -9.94 -5.02 -3.81
N ARG A 65 -9.19 -4.78 -4.88
CA ARG A 65 -8.80 -5.82 -5.85
C ARG A 65 -7.82 -6.85 -5.30
N VAL A 66 -7.02 -6.47 -4.30
CA VAL A 66 -6.00 -7.34 -3.71
C VAL A 66 -6.49 -7.99 -2.42
N ALA A 67 -7.10 -7.20 -1.53
CA ALA A 67 -7.38 -7.62 -0.16
C ALA A 67 -8.88 -7.81 0.13
N ALA A 68 -9.78 -7.33 -0.73
CA ALA A 68 -11.23 -7.49 -0.55
C ALA A 68 -11.87 -8.16 -1.77
N LYS A 69 -13.20 -8.04 -1.92
CA LYS A 69 -13.94 -8.61 -3.06
C LYS A 69 -14.75 -7.59 -3.86
N ARG A 70 -15.48 -6.71 -3.17
CA ARG A 70 -16.44 -5.79 -3.80
C ARG A 70 -16.67 -4.57 -2.93
N CYS A 71 -16.87 -3.43 -3.58
CA CYS A 71 -17.18 -2.17 -2.93
C CYS A 71 -18.37 -1.49 -3.63
N THR A 72 -19.20 -0.81 -2.87
CA THR A 72 -20.27 0.06 -3.35
C THR A 72 -20.09 1.45 -2.75
N GLU A 73 -20.01 2.46 -3.61
CA GLU A 73 -20.00 3.86 -3.18
C GLU A 73 -21.43 4.29 -2.88
N ILE A 74 -21.62 4.97 -1.75
CA ILE A 74 -22.90 5.48 -1.27
C ILE A 74 -22.83 7.01 -1.31
N PRO A 75 -23.85 7.71 -1.83
CA PRO A 75 -23.94 9.17 -1.80
C PRO A 75 -23.84 9.75 -0.38
N ASP A 76 -23.16 10.90 -0.23
CA ASP A 76 -22.88 11.51 1.08
C ASP A 76 -24.14 11.93 1.88
N ASN A 77 -25.27 12.11 1.19
CA ASN A 77 -26.56 12.45 1.80
C ASN A 77 -27.34 11.22 2.29
N GLU A 78 -26.89 10.01 1.97
CA GLU A 78 -27.44 8.78 2.52
C GLU A 78 -26.63 8.40 3.77
N CYS A 79 -27.07 8.88 4.92
CA CYS A 79 -26.60 8.35 6.19
C CYS A 79 -27.09 6.90 6.28
N LEU A 80 -26.26 5.94 5.88
CA LEU A 80 -26.54 4.55 6.20
C LEU A 80 -26.42 4.41 7.71
N GLY A 81 -27.59 4.44 8.36
CA GLY A 81 -27.73 4.13 9.76
C GLY A 81 -27.20 2.72 9.95
N LEU A 82 -25.92 2.61 10.33
CA LEU A 82 -25.25 1.35 10.61
C LEU A 82 -26.09 0.63 11.67
N THR A 83 -26.94 -0.31 11.24
CA THR A 83 -27.90 -0.99 12.09
C THR A 83 -27.22 -2.24 12.65
N GLY A 84 -26.91 -2.23 13.94
CA GLY A 84 -26.28 -3.37 14.61
C GLY A 84 -25.28 -2.95 15.68
N ARG A 85 -24.65 -3.95 16.32
CA ARG A 85 -23.51 -3.72 17.21
C ARG A 85 -22.33 -3.24 16.37
N ARG A 86 -21.74 -2.11 16.77
CA ARG A 86 -20.62 -1.49 16.06
C ARG A 86 -19.31 -1.96 16.65
N ALA A 87 -18.42 -2.46 15.81
CA ALA A 87 -17.02 -2.66 16.15
C ALA A 87 -16.14 -1.74 15.30
N PRO A 88 -15.34 -0.86 15.91
CA PRO A 88 -14.35 -0.11 15.16
C PRO A 88 -13.32 -1.10 14.61
N ALA A 89 -13.17 -1.12 13.29
CA ALA A 89 -12.10 -1.81 12.60
C ALA A 89 -11.04 -0.80 12.16
N CYS A 90 -10.80 0.22 12.99
CA CYS A 90 -9.76 1.20 12.75
C CYS A 90 -8.43 0.60 13.24
N PRO A 91 -7.37 0.61 12.42
CA PRO A 91 -6.04 0.38 12.95
C PRO A 91 -5.71 1.58 13.85
N THR A 92 -4.82 1.34 14.82
CA THR A 92 -4.07 2.40 15.50
C THR A 92 -3.53 3.38 14.42
N ASP A 93 -3.54 4.70 14.68
CA ASP A 93 -3.08 5.71 13.71
C ASP A 93 -1.79 5.22 13.03
N SER A 94 -1.67 5.28 11.69
CA SER A 94 -0.50 4.74 11.01
C SER A 94 0.82 5.33 11.50
N ARG A 95 0.80 6.53 12.08
CA ARG A 95 1.93 7.20 12.74
C ARG A 95 2.31 6.59 14.09
N GLU A 96 1.37 5.92 14.75
CA GLU A 96 1.55 5.24 16.03
C GLU A 96 1.93 3.76 15.87
N LEU A 97 1.81 3.21 14.65
CA LEU A 97 2.23 1.85 14.38
C LEU A 97 3.77 1.77 14.35
N PRO A 98 4.39 0.95 15.21
CA PRO A 98 5.84 0.86 15.28
C PRO A 98 6.40 0.33 13.96
N SER A 99 7.54 0.90 13.55
CA SER A 99 8.31 0.39 12.43
C SER A 99 8.61 -1.09 12.65
N LEU A 100 8.39 -1.90 11.62
CA LEU A 100 8.73 -3.33 11.66
C LEU A 100 10.18 -3.60 11.31
N LEU A 101 10.92 -2.55 10.97
CA LEU A 101 12.34 -2.67 10.69
C LEU A 101 13.09 -2.97 11.99
N PRO A 102 14.14 -3.81 11.94
CA PRO A 102 15.07 -3.92 13.05
C PRO A 102 15.55 -2.53 13.47
N ALA A 103 15.64 -2.24 14.77
CA ALA A 103 15.97 -0.89 15.26
C ALA A 103 17.27 -0.32 14.66
N ARG A 104 18.28 -1.17 14.44
CA ARG A 104 19.55 -0.82 13.77
C ARG A 104 19.40 -0.35 12.32
N LEU A 105 18.26 -0.67 11.70
CA LEU A 105 17.89 -0.29 10.34
C LEU A 105 16.77 0.75 10.32
N ALA A 106 16.18 1.11 11.47
CA ALA A 106 15.12 2.11 11.52
C ALA A 106 15.68 3.54 11.55
N ASP A 107 16.87 3.69 12.13
CA ASP A 107 17.52 4.99 12.34
C ASP A 107 18.63 5.21 11.31
N PHE A 108 18.25 5.78 10.17
CA PHE A 108 19.21 6.29 9.20
C PHE A 108 19.02 7.81 9.09
N SER A 109 20.02 8.55 9.58
CA SER A 109 20.20 9.96 9.24
C SER A 109 20.14 10.09 7.73
N VAL A 110 19.42 11.10 7.23
CA VAL A 110 18.95 11.07 5.87
C VAL A 110 20.10 10.97 4.82
N PRO A 111 20.37 9.78 4.24
CA PRO A 111 21.47 9.57 3.32
C PRO A 111 21.01 9.82 1.88
N THR A 112 21.91 10.38 1.07
CA THR A 112 21.77 10.38 -0.39
C THR A 112 22.40 9.11 -0.93
N LEU A 113 21.63 8.31 -1.67
CA LEU A 113 22.05 7.03 -2.24
C LEU A 113 22.10 7.12 -3.75
N SER A 114 23.14 6.57 -4.36
CA SER A 114 23.09 6.17 -5.76
C SER A 114 22.08 5.02 -5.94
N LEU A 115 21.62 4.79 -7.17
CA LEU A 115 20.70 3.67 -7.45
C LEU A 115 21.30 2.31 -7.08
N ALA A 116 22.61 2.13 -7.27
CA ALA A 116 23.31 0.89 -6.91
C ALA A 116 23.30 0.65 -5.38
N GLU A 117 23.60 1.69 -4.60
CA GLU A 117 23.55 1.63 -3.13
C GLU A 117 22.13 1.39 -2.63
N ALA A 118 21.14 2.02 -3.25
CA ALA A 118 19.74 1.82 -2.88
C ALA A 118 19.26 0.39 -3.16
N PHE A 119 19.61 -0.21 -4.29
CA PHE A 119 19.33 -1.63 -4.54
C PHE A 119 20.08 -2.55 -3.57
N ALA A 120 21.34 -2.24 -3.24
CA ALA A 120 22.10 -3.00 -2.25
C ALA A 120 21.43 -2.98 -0.87
N LEU A 121 20.98 -1.80 -0.41
CA LEU A 121 20.23 -1.65 0.84
C LEU A 121 18.88 -2.40 0.79
N CYS A 122 18.15 -2.31 -0.32
CA CYS A 122 16.89 -3.02 -0.50
C CYS A 122 17.10 -4.56 -0.41
N ASN A 123 18.16 -5.09 -1.03
CA ASN A 123 18.53 -6.50 -0.93
C ASN A 123 18.94 -6.90 0.50
N GLN A 124 19.65 -6.03 1.24
CA GLN A 124 19.99 -6.27 2.64
C GLN A 124 18.71 -6.37 3.50
N LEU A 125 17.77 -5.43 3.33
CA LEU A 125 16.49 -5.46 4.05
C LEU A 125 15.68 -6.73 3.74
N GLU A 126 15.65 -7.16 2.47
CA GLU A 126 14.97 -8.40 2.08
C GLU A 126 15.58 -9.63 2.74
N ALA A 127 16.91 -9.68 2.88
CA ALA A 127 17.62 -10.79 3.49
C ALA A 127 17.34 -10.95 5.00
N GLU A 128 16.91 -9.88 5.67
CA GLU A 128 16.51 -9.91 7.08
C GLU A 128 15.12 -10.53 7.29
N ILE A 129 14.32 -10.70 6.22
CA ILE A 129 12.98 -11.29 6.29
C ILE A 129 13.11 -12.82 6.45
N PRO A 130 12.62 -13.41 7.56
CA PRO A 130 12.71 -14.84 7.78
C PRO A 130 12.08 -15.63 6.63
N ARG A 131 12.90 -16.46 5.97
CA ARG A 131 12.40 -17.39 4.95
C ARG A 131 11.91 -18.65 5.66
N HIS A 132 10.62 -18.94 5.52
CA HIS A 132 10.05 -20.20 5.97
C HIS A 132 9.42 -20.92 4.78
N ASP A 133 9.63 -22.24 4.71
CA ASP A 133 8.97 -23.15 3.76
C ASP A 133 7.46 -23.33 4.04
N SER A 134 6.86 -22.41 4.79
CA SER A 134 5.52 -22.55 5.34
C SER A 134 4.45 -22.54 4.24
N GLU A 135 3.34 -23.20 4.54
CA GLU A 135 2.11 -23.13 3.76
C GLU A 135 1.77 -21.69 3.37
N ARG A 136 1.22 -21.52 2.16
CA ARG A 136 0.77 -20.25 1.60
C ARG A 136 0.08 -19.41 2.71
N TYR A 137 0.58 -18.19 2.93
CA TYR A 137 0.07 -17.21 3.90
C TYR A 137 0.54 -17.33 5.38
N LYS A 138 1.45 -18.25 5.72
CA LYS A 138 2.01 -18.36 7.09
C LYS A 138 3.39 -17.74 7.28
N ALA A 139 4.00 -17.25 6.20
CA ALA A 139 5.28 -16.53 6.24
C ALA A 139 5.23 -15.26 5.40
N ASP A 140 6.10 -14.32 5.76
CA ASP A 140 6.31 -13.10 5.01
C ASP A 140 6.97 -13.42 3.68
N ARG A 141 6.55 -12.71 2.62
CA ARG A 141 7.24 -12.82 1.34
C ARG A 141 8.53 -12.03 1.46
N PRO A 142 9.68 -12.53 0.98
CA PRO A 142 10.92 -11.77 0.97
C PRO A 142 10.80 -10.62 -0.03
N VAL A 143 10.23 -9.50 0.40
CA VAL A 143 10.08 -8.28 -0.38
C VAL A 143 10.46 -7.11 0.51
N ALA A 144 11.35 -6.26 0.01
CA ALA A 144 11.71 -5.00 0.64
C ALA A 144 11.49 -3.85 -0.35
N ALA A 145 11.32 -2.65 0.17
CA ALA A 145 11.15 -1.45 -0.62
C ALA A 145 11.75 -0.22 0.05
N LEU A 146 12.13 0.75 -0.78
CA LEU A 146 12.67 2.06 -0.40
C LEU A 146 11.93 3.16 -1.16
N VAL A 147 11.82 4.33 -0.55
CA VAL A 147 11.35 5.57 -1.19
C VAL A 147 12.48 6.59 -1.12
N LEU A 148 12.89 7.10 -2.28
CA LEU A 148 13.88 8.16 -2.41
C LEU A 148 13.22 9.46 -2.93
N ASP A 149 13.77 10.62 -2.62
CA ASP A 149 13.48 11.84 -3.38
C ASP A 149 14.25 11.91 -4.70
N ARG A 150 14.13 13.03 -5.41
CA ARG A 150 14.75 13.26 -6.72
C ARG A 150 16.29 13.27 -6.65
N GLU A 151 16.85 13.67 -5.52
CA GLU A 151 18.28 13.77 -5.28
C GLU A 151 18.87 12.45 -4.75
N GLY A 152 18.05 11.40 -4.58
CA GLY A 152 18.46 10.10 -4.07
C GLY A 152 18.43 10.00 -2.54
N LYS A 153 17.86 11.01 -1.87
CA LYS A 153 17.69 11.05 -0.41
C LYS A 153 16.71 9.96 0.04
N LEU A 154 17.09 9.09 0.96
CA LEU A 154 16.15 8.08 1.49
C LEU A 154 15.09 8.75 2.37
N LEU A 155 13.83 8.65 1.96
CA LEU A 155 12.66 9.15 2.68
C LEU A 155 12.05 8.07 3.57
N GLY A 156 11.97 6.84 3.08
CA GLY A 156 11.35 5.75 3.83
C GLY A 156 11.73 4.37 3.33
N GLN A 157 11.49 3.38 4.18
CA GLN A 157 11.89 1.99 3.96
C GLN A 157 10.89 1.02 4.58
N GLY A 158 10.76 -0.16 3.97
CA GLY A 158 9.78 -1.14 4.40
C GLY A 158 10.14 -2.57 4.02
N ILE A 159 9.70 -3.50 4.85
CA ILE A 159 9.77 -4.94 4.61
C ILE A 159 8.35 -5.52 4.65
N ASN A 160 8.10 -6.56 3.86
CA ASN A 160 6.83 -7.26 3.89
C ASN A 160 6.59 -7.90 5.26
N SER A 161 5.37 -7.76 5.78
CA SER A 161 4.92 -8.42 7.00
C SER A 161 3.52 -9.03 6.82
N GLY A 162 3.29 -9.58 5.63
CA GLY A 162 2.02 -10.12 5.17
C GLY A 162 1.48 -11.27 6.04
N SER A 163 2.34 -11.96 6.79
CA SER A 163 1.96 -13.00 7.75
C SER A 163 1.18 -12.43 8.95
N ARG A 164 1.51 -11.19 9.37
CA ARG A 164 0.80 -10.48 10.45
C ARG A 164 -0.45 -9.80 9.94
N ASN A 165 -0.35 -9.10 8.82
CA ASN A 165 -1.47 -8.43 8.17
C ASN A 165 -1.24 -8.41 6.67
N ARG A 166 -2.15 -9.01 5.91
CA ARG A 166 -1.95 -9.27 4.47
C ARG A 166 -1.84 -8.02 3.61
N THR A 167 -2.14 -6.85 4.16
CA THR A 167 -2.00 -5.57 3.45
C THR A 167 -0.63 -4.91 3.67
N ARG A 168 0.18 -5.37 4.64
CA ARG A 168 1.48 -4.80 4.99
C ARG A 168 2.59 -5.26 4.05
N HIS A 169 2.46 -4.79 2.81
CA HIS A 169 3.46 -4.96 1.77
C HIS A 169 4.62 -3.99 1.97
N ALA A 170 5.82 -4.36 1.48
CA ALA A 170 7.03 -3.59 1.71
C ALA A 170 6.91 -2.15 1.20
N GLU A 171 6.30 -1.97 0.04
CA GLU A 171 6.08 -0.67 -0.59
C GLU A 171 5.11 0.20 0.22
N MET A 172 4.08 -0.41 0.82
CA MET A 172 3.15 0.28 1.70
C MET A 172 3.85 0.73 2.97
N GLU A 173 4.64 -0.15 3.58
CA GLU A 173 5.39 0.20 4.78
C GLU A 173 6.47 1.26 4.50
N ALA A 174 7.11 1.23 3.32
CA ALA A 174 8.09 2.26 2.92
C ALA A 174 7.46 3.65 2.73
N ILE A 175 6.27 3.73 2.12
CA ILE A 175 5.52 4.98 1.97
C ILE A 175 5.03 5.50 3.32
N ARG A 176 4.60 4.58 4.21
CA ARG A 176 4.18 4.94 5.57
C ARG A 176 5.34 5.43 6.44
N ASP A 177 6.51 4.79 6.33
CA ASP A 177 7.73 5.23 7.00
C ASP A 177 8.16 6.62 6.50
N ALA A 178 8.10 6.85 5.18
CA ALA A 178 8.33 8.18 4.61
C ALA A 178 7.35 9.22 5.16
N TRP A 179 6.06 8.90 5.20
CA TRP A 179 5.03 9.76 5.78
C TRP A 179 5.28 10.06 7.27
N ALA A 180 5.61 9.05 8.07
CA ALA A 180 5.88 9.22 9.50
C ALA A 180 7.07 10.16 9.76
N LYS A 181 8.07 10.14 8.87
CA LYS A 181 9.29 10.96 8.96
C LYS A 181 9.10 12.39 8.43
N THR A 182 8.33 12.57 7.36
CA THR A 182 8.25 13.87 6.66
C THR A 182 6.94 14.63 6.92
N GLY A 183 5.85 13.93 7.25
CA GLY A 183 4.49 14.48 7.27
C GLY A 183 4.01 14.96 5.91
N GLN A 184 4.65 14.50 4.82
CA GLN A 184 4.39 14.95 3.45
C GLN A 184 4.14 13.76 2.51
N ARG A 185 3.37 14.01 1.45
CA ARG A 185 3.22 13.08 0.31
C ARG A 185 4.56 12.83 -0.35
N LEU A 186 4.62 11.83 -1.24
CA LEU A 186 5.84 11.61 -2.01
C LEU A 186 6.08 12.81 -2.92
N PRO A 187 7.26 13.46 -2.86
CA PRO A 187 7.53 14.65 -3.65
C PRO A 187 7.58 14.31 -5.15
N ALA A 188 7.37 15.32 -5.99
CA ALA A 188 7.56 15.18 -7.43
C ALA A 188 9.01 14.76 -7.73
N GLY A 189 9.20 13.75 -8.59
CA GLY A 189 10.53 13.17 -8.85
C GLY A 189 10.94 12.05 -7.89
N ALA A 190 10.08 11.66 -6.94
CA ALA A 190 10.36 10.55 -6.03
C ALA A 190 10.55 9.23 -6.77
N THR A 191 11.39 8.36 -6.20
CA THR A 191 11.65 7.00 -6.70
C THR A 191 11.22 5.96 -5.67
N LEU A 192 10.30 5.07 -6.05
CA LEU A 192 9.99 3.85 -5.30
C LEU A 192 10.83 2.69 -5.84
N ILE A 193 11.67 2.09 -5.00
CA ILE A 193 12.48 0.92 -5.32
C ILE A 193 11.91 -0.28 -4.58
N SER A 194 11.74 -1.42 -5.24
CA SER A 194 11.23 -2.66 -4.62
C SER A 194 11.98 -3.88 -5.12
N THR A 195 12.18 -4.91 -4.30
CA THR A 195 12.80 -6.15 -4.78
C THR A 195 11.86 -6.95 -5.70
N LEU A 196 10.55 -6.71 -5.62
CA LEU A 196 9.52 -7.31 -6.48
C LEU A 196 8.60 -6.23 -7.05
N LYS A 197 8.17 -6.39 -8.32
CA LYS A 197 7.25 -5.45 -8.97
C LYS A 197 6.02 -5.18 -8.09
N PRO A 198 5.66 -3.90 -7.84
CA PRO A 198 4.53 -3.59 -6.99
C PRO A 198 3.20 -4.15 -7.49
N CYS A 199 2.41 -4.70 -6.57
CA CYS A 199 1.07 -5.19 -6.89
C CYS A 199 0.09 -4.03 -7.13
N ARG A 200 -1.10 -4.29 -7.68
CA ARG A 200 -2.16 -3.30 -7.92
C ARG A 200 -2.45 -2.38 -6.73
N MET A 201 -2.43 -2.90 -5.50
CA MET A 201 -2.63 -2.12 -4.28
C MET A 201 -1.47 -1.14 -4.04
N CYS A 202 -0.24 -1.62 -4.09
CA CYS A 202 0.95 -0.82 -3.82
C CYS A 202 1.24 0.19 -4.92
N ALA A 203 1.07 -0.22 -6.17
CA ALA A 203 1.10 0.64 -7.35
C ALA A 203 0.08 1.78 -7.24
N ALA A 204 -1.16 1.48 -6.83
CA ALA A 204 -2.19 2.48 -6.63
C ALA A 204 -1.90 3.43 -5.47
N LEU A 205 -1.32 2.94 -4.37
CA LEU A 205 -0.87 3.79 -3.26
C LEU A 205 0.22 4.75 -3.71
N ALA A 206 1.28 4.25 -4.35
CA ALA A 206 2.39 5.08 -4.83
C ALA A 206 1.91 6.15 -5.82
N TRP A 207 1.03 5.79 -6.75
CA TRP A 207 0.41 6.72 -7.68
C TRP A 207 -0.45 7.77 -6.99
N TRP A 208 -1.36 7.33 -6.10
CA TRP A 208 -2.31 8.22 -5.43
C TRP A 208 -1.65 9.12 -4.38
N PHE A 209 -0.58 8.66 -3.73
CA PHE A 209 0.08 9.38 -2.65
C PHE A 209 1.35 10.15 -3.10
N CYS A 210 1.55 10.29 -4.41
CA CYS A 210 2.59 11.13 -4.99
C CYS A 210 2.03 12.48 -5.45
N ASP A 211 2.78 13.56 -5.22
CA ASP A 211 2.39 14.92 -5.61
C ASP A 211 2.25 15.08 -7.12
N ASN A 212 3.15 14.44 -7.88
CA ASN A 212 3.03 14.37 -9.32
C ASN A 212 3.34 12.95 -9.80
N PRO A 213 2.31 12.12 -10.05
CA PRO A 213 2.53 10.75 -10.49
C PRO A 213 3.18 10.63 -11.87
N ALA A 214 3.18 11.70 -12.68
CA ALA A 214 3.92 11.75 -13.94
C ALA A 214 5.44 11.83 -13.76
N GLN A 215 5.91 12.20 -12.57
CA GLN A 215 7.33 12.27 -12.21
C GLN A 215 7.73 11.18 -11.20
N LEU A 216 6.83 10.24 -10.90
CA LEU A 216 7.15 9.10 -10.06
C LEU A 216 7.99 8.11 -10.87
N THR A 217 9.11 7.64 -10.31
CA THR A 217 9.90 6.53 -10.86
C THR A 217 9.66 5.28 -10.01
N VAL A 218 9.44 4.12 -10.64
CA VAL A 218 9.22 2.85 -9.91
C VAL A 218 10.18 1.79 -10.40
N LEU A 219 11.24 1.52 -9.66
CA LEU A 219 12.25 0.53 -10.03
C LEU A 219 12.02 -0.77 -9.26
N TYR A 220 12.18 -1.90 -9.93
CA TYR A 220 12.11 -3.19 -9.24
C TYR A 220 13.13 -4.19 -9.76
N ARG A 221 13.55 -5.14 -8.90
CA ARG A 221 14.47 -6.20 -9.31
C ARG A 221 13.72 -7.28 -10.09
N ASP A 222 12.76 -7.93 -9.44
CA ASP A 222 12.04 -9.07 -10.00
C ASP A 222 10.64 -8.71 -10.49
N PHE A 223 10.17 -9.42 -11.51
CA PHE A 223 8.77 -9.32 -11.96
C PHE A 223 7.88 -10.28 -11.16
N ASP A 224 6.70 -9.82 -10.72
CA ASP A 224 5.69 -10.71 -10.13
C ASP A 224 4.78 -11.30 -11.24
N PRO A 225 4.88 -12.62 -11.55
CA PRO A 225 4.00 -13.26 -12.52
C PRO A 225 2.57 -13.42 -11.99
N GLY A 226 2.31 -13.09 -10.73
CA GLY A 226 1.00 -13.15 -10.11
C GLY A 226 -0.02 -12.21 -10.76
N PRO A 227 -1.33 -12.53 -10.66
CA PRO A 227 -2.40 -11.71 -11.25
C PRO A 227 -2.45 -10.28 -10.70
N HIS A 228 -1.93 -10.06 -9.49
CA HIS A 228 -1.89 -8.75 -8.86
C HIS A 228 -0.68 -7.90 -9.26
N GLY A 229 0.40 -8.48 -9.81
CA GLY A 229 1.56 -7.75 -10.33
C GLY A 229 1.39 -7.29 -11.79
N ARG A 230 0.33 -7.76 -12.46
CA ARG A 230 0.04 -7.47 -13.87
C ARG A 230 -1.07 -6.43 -14.03
N ALA A 231 -0.92 -5.62 -15.07
CA ALA A 231 -1.91 -4.61 -15.47
C ALA A 231 -2.33 -3.70 -14.32
N THR A 232 -1.32 -3.20 -13.61
CA THR A 232 -1.46 -2.23 -12.52
C THR A 232 -1.65 -0.82 -13.09
N ILE A 233 -1.97 0.15 -12.22
CA ILE A 233 -2.07 1.55 -12.63
C ILE A 233 -0.77 2.09 -13.24
N LEU A 234 0.39 1.50 -12.94
CA LEU A 234 1.69 1.94 -13.47
C LEU A 234 1.87 1.56 -14.95
N ASP A 235 1.19 0.52 -15.40
CA ASP A 235 1.29 0.01 -16.77
C ASP A 235 0.35 0.81 -17.70
N VAL A 236 0.87 1.28 -18.83
CA VAL A 236 0.14 2.09 -19.83
C VAL A 236 -1.05 1.33 -20.40
N GLY A 237 -2.16 2.03 -20.64
CA GLY A 237 -3.36 1.48 -21.30
C GLY A 237 -4.18 0.48 -20.47
N THR A 238 -3.85 0.25 -19.21
CA THR A 238 -4.61 -0.66 -18.35
C THR A 238 -5.94 -0.08 -17.91
N ALA A 239 -6.90 -0.95 -17.58
CA ALA A 239 -8.17 -0.53 -17.02
C ALA A 239 -8.02 0.27 -15.71
N ASP A 240 -6.97 -0.01 -14.93
CA ASP A 240 -6.69 0.73 -13.69
C ASP A 240 -6.14 2.14 -14.04
N ARG A 241 -5.24 2.26 -15.03
CA ARG A 241 -4.74 3.55 -15.56
C ARG A 241 -5.88 4.39 -16.14
N LEU A 242 -6.66 3.84 -17.07
CA LEU A 242 -7.74 4.53 -17.76
C LEU A 242 -8.87 5.01 -16.83
N ARG A 243 -9.02 4.37 -15.68
CA ARG A 243 -10.02 4.74 -14.67
C ARG A 243 -9.60 5.93 -13.82
N TRP A 244 -8.31 6.03 -13.51
CA TRP A 244 -7.83 6.85 -12.39
C TRP A 244 -6.84 7.94 -12.78
N ALA A 245 -6.19 7.82 -13.93
CA ALA A 245 -5.27 8.82 -14.42
C ALA A 245 -6.02 9.89 -15.22
N THR A 246 -5.43 11.09 -15.36
CA THR A 246 -5.97 12.11 -16.26
C THR A 246 -5.74 11.70 -17.72
N PRO A 247 -6.46 12.30 -18.70
CA PRO A 247 -6.25 12.00 -20.12
C PRO A 247 -4.78 12.15 -20.57
N GLU A 248 -4.07 13.15 -20.06
CA GLU A 248 -2.65 13.41 -20.35
C GLU A 248 -1.74 12.32 -19.79
N GLN A 249 -2.17 11.66 -18.71
CA GLN A 249 -1.44 10.60 -18.03
C GLN A 249 -1.72 9.19 -18.59
N HIS A 250 -2.73 9.02 -19.45
CA HIS A 250 -3.09 7.71 -20.01
C HIS A 250 -1.96 7.08 -20.84
N ALA A 251 -1.28 7.89 -21.64
CA ALA A 251 -0.17 7.48 -22.50
C ALA A 251 1.20 7.71 -21.86
N LEU A 252 1.26 8.31 -20.67
CA LEU A 252 2.52 8.61 -20.00
C LEU A 252 3.16 7.31 -19.51
N GLU A 253 4.37 7.03 -19.99
CA GLU A 253 5.21 5.98 -19.45
C GLU A 253 5.79 6.45 -18.12
N ILE A 254 5.37 5.82 -17.03
CA ILE A 254 6.14 5.92 -15.78
C ILE A 254 7.44 5.17 -16.02
N GLN A 255 8.57 5.78 -15.67
CA GLN A 255 9.85 5.08 -15.69
C GLN A 255 9.80 3.92 -14.69
N HIS A 256 9.62 2.71 -15.22
CA HIS A 256 9.72 1.49 -14.44
C HIS A 256 10.53 0.44 -15.17
N GLN A 257 11.56 -0.07 -14.50
CA GLN A 257 12.50 -1.02 -15.10
C GLN A 257 12.71 -2.21 -14.16
N GLY A 258 12.62 -3.41 -14.73
CA GLY A 258 13.09 -4.63 -14.10
C GLY A 258 14.61 -4.71 -14.21
N PHE A 259 15.33 -4.55 -13.11
CA PHE A 259 16.77 -4.78 -13.08
C PHE A 259 17.04 -6.27 -12.87
N THR A 260 17.49 -6.95 -13.91
CA THR A 260 18.08 -8.28 -13.73
C THR A 260 19.53 -8.09 -13.28
N THR A 261 19.81 -8.31 -11.99
CA THR A 261 21.18 -8.53 -11.52
C THR A 261 21.60 -9.91 -12.04
N LYS A 262 22.00 -10.01 -13.31
CA LYS A 262 22.80 -11.16 -13.74
C LYS A 262 24.09 -11.12 -12.93
N ALA A 263 24.25 -12.08 -12.02
CA ALA A 263 25.55 -12.46 -11.49
C ALA A 263 26.45 -13.00 -12.60
#